data_AF-A0A438BZW6-F1
#
_entry.id   AF-A0A438BZW6-F1
#
_cell.length_a   1.000
_cell.length_b   1.000
_cell.length_c   1.000
_cell.angle_alpha   90.00
_cell.angle_beta   90.00
_cell.angle_gamma   90.00
#
_symmetry.space_group_name_H-M   'P 1'
#
loop_
_entity.id
_entity.type
_entity.pdbx_description
1 polymer ?
#
loop_
_entity_poly.entity_id
_entity_poly.type
_entity_poly.pdbx_seq_one_letter_code
_entity_poly.pdbx_strand_id
1 'polypeptide(L)'
;MNGNKKQWAIGPLNPVTIYRHRNSNSPDKCLEWLDKQDPQSVVHISFGTFVSFSDDQIKGLAIGLEQSAQKFIWVLRDAYRGDIFTGEVRRAELPRGEWEHQEELVTSSTIEKALRRLMASKEGNDIRKRAVELGGAIWRSMDDRGASCMELDSFIAHISR
;
A
#
# COMPACT_ATOMS: atom_id res chain seq x y z
N MET A 1 -37.28 -15.39 12.49
CA MET A 1 -35.83 -15.46 12.73
C MET A 1 -35.28 -14.04 12.64
N ASN A 2 -35.28 -13.28 13.74
CA ASN A 2 -34.78 -11.90 13.74
C ASN A 2 -33.95 -11.71 15.01
N GLY A 3 -32.70 -12.16 14.96
CA GLY A 3 -31.69 -11.83 15.95
C GLY A 3 -30.74 -10.84 15.31
N ASN A 4 -30.86 -9.56 15.67
CA ASN A 4 -29.93 -8.53 15.21
C ASN A 4 -28.56 -8.82 15.85
N LYS A 5 -27.70 -9.58 15.15
CA LYS A 5 -26.37 -9.93 15.64
C LYS A 5 -25.55 -8.65 15.77
N LYS A 6 -24.96 -8.42 16.95
CA LYS A 6 -24.05 -7.29 17.17
C LYS A 6 -22.90 -7.37 16.15
N GLN A 7 -22.66 -6.27 15.46
CA GLN A 7 -21.51 -6.06 14.58
C GLN A 7 -20.57 -5.09 15.29
N TRP A 8 -19.27 -5.37 15.24
CA TRP A 8 -18.22 -4.53 15.84
C TRP A 8 -17.33 -3.97 14.75
N ALA A 9 -17.23 -2.64 14.69
CA ALA A 9 -16.34 -1.94 13.77
C ALA A 9 -14.97 -1.70 14.43
N ILE A 10 -14.18 -2.78 14.56
CA ILE A 10 -12.88 -2.74 15.27
C ILE A 10 -11.70 -2.24 14.43
N GLY A 11 -11.96 -1.75 13.22
CA GLY A 11 -10.93 -1.28 12.31
C GLY A 11 -10.57 0.20 12.52
N PRO A 12 -9.48 0.67 11.88
CA PRO A 12 -8.55 -0.11 11.08
C PRO A 12 -7.53 -0.90 11.94
N LEU A 13 -7.19 -2.11 11.49
CA LEU A 13 -6.25 -3.02 12.19
C LEU A 13 -4.79 -2.84 11.78
N ASN A 14 -4.50 -1.85 10.93
CA ASN A 14 -3.13 -1.53 10.56
C ASN A 14 -2.47 -0.83 11.75
N PRO A 15 -1.36 -1.32 12.33
CA PRO A 15 -0.65 -0.58 13.37
C PRO A 15 -0.19 0.75 12.80
N VAL A 16 -0.86 1.84 13.21
CA VAL A 16 -0.49 3.20 12.81
C VAL A 16 0.71 3.72 13.61
N THR A 17 1.14 2.95 14.61
CA THR A 17 2.47 3.06 15.18
C THR A 17 3.47 2.47 14.19
N ILE A 18 4.20 3.37 13.51
CA ILE A 18 5.47 3.01 12.89
C ILE A 18 6.38 2.57 14.04
N TYR A 19 6.39 1.27 14.35
CA TYR A 19 7.45 0.71 15.15
C TYR A 19 8.73 0.90 14.34
N ARG A 20 9.52 1.93 14.69
CA ARG A 20 10.91 2.01 14.28
C ARG A 20 11.55 0.74 14.78
N HIS A 21 11.64 -0.26 13.91
CA HIS A 21 12.36 -1.48 14.21
C HIS A 21 13.84 -1.10 14.26
N ARG A 22 14.29 -0.70 15.44
CA ARG A 22 15.62 -0.13 15.73
C ARG A 22 16.71 -1.19 15.71
N ASN A 23 16.57 -2.25 14.91
CA ASN A 23 17.52 -3.37 14.87
C ASN A 23 18.61 -3.21 13.80
N SER A 24 18.64 -2.12 13.03
CA SER A 24 19.82 -1.76 12.25
C SER A 24 20.37 -0.41 12.75
N ASN A 25 21.61 -0.42 13.25
CA ASN A 25 22.35 0.81 13.55
C ASN A 25 22.68 1.65 12.30
N SER A 26 22.29 1.20 11.11
CA SER A 26 22.37 1.97 9.87
C SER A 26 21.08 2.74 9.62
N PRO A 27 21.16 4.04 9.30
CA PRO A 27 20.03 4.78 8.76
C PRO A 27 19.42 4.09 7.54
N ASP A 28 18.10 4.12 7.42
CA ASP A 28 17.42 3.66 6.21
C ASP A 28 17.72 4.66 5.09
N LYS A 29 18.59 4.26 4.15
CA LYS A 29 19.02 5.10 3.01
C LYS A 29 17.84 5.59 2.16
N CYS A 30 16.75 4.84 2.11
CA CYS A 30 15.54 5.23 1.39
C CYS A 30 14.85 6.41 2.10
N LEU A 31 14.71 6.32 3.42
CA LEU A 31 14.15 7.41 4.23
C LEU A 31 15.08 8.63 4.24
N GLU A 32 16.39 8.45 4.33
CA GLU A 32 17.34 9.57 4.23
C GLU A 32 17.27 10.29 2.87
N TRP A 33 17.02 9.56 1.78
CA TRP A 33 16.80 10.16 0.47
C TRP A 33 15.46 10.90 0.44
N LEU A 34 14.39 10.32 1.02
CA LEU A 34 13.06 10.91 1.07
C LEU A 34 13.04 12.22 1.87
N ASP A 35 13.73 12.25 3.01
CA ASP A 35 13.84 13.41 3.91
C ASP A 35 14.47 14.65 3.23
N LYS A 36 15.18 14.46 2.11
CA LYS A 36 15.80 15.54 1.31
C LYS A 36 14.89 16.09 0.22
N GLN A 37 13.68 15.55 0.05
CA GLN A 37 12.76 15.96 -1.01
C GLN A 37 11.70 16.93 -0.49
N ASP A 38 11.15 17.76 -1.37
CA ASP A 38 10.07 18.68 -1.01
C ASP A 38 8.79 17.90 -0.62
N PRO A 39 7.94 18.43 0.27
CA PRO A 39 6.67 17.81 0.60
C PRO A 39 5.81 17.54 -0.64
N GLN A 40 5.14 16.38 -0.67
CA GLN A 40 4.24 15.98 -1.77
C GLN A 40 4.91 15.86 -3.14
N SER A 41 6.24 15.68 -3.21
CA SER A 41 6.99 15.61 -4.47
C SER A 41 7.40 14.20 -4.92
N VAL A 42 7.21 13.19 -4.06
CA VAL A 42 7.64 11.80 -4.32
C VAL A 42 6.44 10.88 -4.44
N VAL A 43 6.44 10.03 -5.46
CA VAL A 43 5.45 8.97 -5.66
C VAL A 43 5.95 7.65 -5.06
N HIS A 44 5.15 7.02 -4.20
CA HIS A 44 5.42 5.66 -3.73
C HIS A 44 4.65 4.64 -4.58
N ILE A 45 5.35 3.60 -5.04
CA ILE A 45 4.81 2.59 -5.96
C ILE A 45 5.05 1.20 -5.37
N SER A 46 3.98 0.46 -5.16
CA SER A 46 4.03 -0.91 -4.66
C SER A 46 2.80 -1.68 -5.14
N PHE A 47 3.01 -2.92 -5.55
CA PHE A 47 1.96 -3.83 -6.01
C PHE A 47 1.65 -4.94 -4.99
N GLY A 48 2.06 -4.74 -3.73
CA GLY A 48 1.90 -5.74 -2.68
C GLY A 48 2.85 -6.93 -2.85
N THR A 49 2.53 -8.03 -2.17
CA THR A 49 3.38 -9.23 -2.10
C THR A 49 3.10 -10.27 -3.18
N PHE A 50 1.91 -10.26 -3.79
CA PHE A 50 1.44 -11.35 -4.65
C PHE A 50 1.48 -11.05 -6.14
N VAL A 51 1.79 -9.82 -6.55
CA VAL A 51 1.78 -9.42 -7.96
C VAL A 51 3.17 -9.57 -8.57
N SER A 52 3.25 -10.31 -9.68
CA SER A 52 4.42 -10.46 -10.55
C SER A 52 4.21 -9.72 -11.87
N PHE A 53 5.28 -9.14 -12.43
CA PHE A 53 5.27 -8.52 -13.76
C PHE A 53 6.24 -9.25 -14.69
N SER A 54 5.91 -9.31 -15.98
CA SER A 54 6.89 -9.69 -17.00
C SER A 54 7.94 -8.59 -17.18
N ASP A 55 9.09 -8.94 -17.75
CA ASP A 55 10.16 -7.97 -18.04
C ASP A 55 9.67 -6.81 -18.93
N ASP A 56 8.79 -7.09 -19.90
CA ASP A 56 8.21 -6.07 -20.77
C ASP A 56 7.29 -5.10 -20.00
N GLN A 57 6.52 -5.60 -19.02
CA GLN A 57 5.70 -4.76 -18.15
C GLN A 57 6.56 -3.91 -17.22
N ILE A 58 7.62 -4.47 -16.63
CA ILE A 58 8.59 -3.74 -15.80
C ILE A 58 9.25 -2.63 -16.61
N LYS A 59 9.65 -2.93 -17.86
CA LYS A 59 10.23 -1.95 -18.79
C LYS A 59 9.22 -0.85 -19.14
N GLY A 60 7.98 -1.20 -19.42
CA GLY A 60 6.90 -0.24 -19.69
C GLY A 60 6.66 0.72 -18.52
N LEU A 61 6.63 0.18 -17.29
CA LEU A 61 6.56 0.93 -16.04
C LEU A 61 7.76 1.88 -15.87
N ALA A 62 8.98 1.37 -16.03
CA ALA A 62 10.19 2.17 -15.90
C ALA A 62 10.22 3.36 -16.88
N ILE A 63 9.87 3.13 -18.15
CA ILE A 63 9.80 4.20 -19.16
C ILE A 63 8.72 5.23 -18.80
N GLY A 64 7.53 4.77 -18.37
CA GLY A 64 6.45 5.69 -17.99
C GLY A 64 6.78 6.54 -16.76
N LEU A 65 7.52 5.96 -15.81
CA LEU A 65 8.03 6.66 -14.63
C LEU A 65 9.08 7.71 -15.00
N GLU A 66 10.04 7.35 -15.83
CA GLU A 66 11.05 8.27 -16.35
C GLU A 66 10.41 9.45 -17.08
N GLN A 67 9.47 9.18 -17.98
CA GLN A 67 8.75 10.20 -18.76
C GLN A 67 7.91 11.14 -17.88
N SER A 68 7.42 10.68 -16.74
CA SER A 68 6.66 11.52 -15.81
C SER A 68 7.48 12.64 -15.15
N ALA A 69 8.81 12.51 -15.17
CA ALA A 69 9.76 13.38 -14.48
C ALA A 69 9.45 13.59 -12.99
N GLN A 70 8.69 12.68 -12.38
CA GLN A 70 8.42 12.68 -10.95
C GLN A 70 9.49 11.88 -10.20
N LYS A 71 9.86 12.34 -9.01
CA LYS A 71 10.68 11.53 -8.11
C LYS A 71 9.82 10.38 -7.58
N PHE A 72 10.38 9.19 -7.45
CA PHE A 72 9.61 8.04 -6.98
C PHE A 72 10.44 7.09 -6.11
N ILE A 73 9.74 6.33 -5.27
CA ILE A 73 10.22 5.13 -4.58
C ILE A 73 9.39 3.97 -5.11
N TRP A 74 10.04 3.01 -5.76
CA TRP A 74 9.38 1.83 -6.31
C TRP A 74 9.87 0.57 -5.61
N VAL A 75 8.93 -0.14 -4.97
CA VAL A 75 9.17 -1.47 -4.41
C VAL A 75 9.03 -2.50 -5.53
N LEU A 76 10.16 -2.82 -6.16
CA LEU A 76 10.24 -3.88 -7.16
C LEU A 76 10.48 -5.22 -6.46
N ARG A 77 9.63 -6.22 -6.73
CA ARG A 77 9.75 -7.58 -6.19
C ARG A 77 9.84 -8.58 -7.33
N ASP A 78 10.75 -9.54 -7.18
CA ASP A 78 10.78 -10.75 -8.00
C ASP A 78 9.77 -11.73 -7.40
N ALA A 79 8.56 -11.75 -7.94
CA ALA A 79 7.57 -12.73 -7.54
C ALA A 79 7.95 -14.07 -8.19
N TYR A 80 8.41 -15.00 -7.35
CA TYR A 80 8.98 -16.33 -7.65
C TYR A 80 10.51 -16.51 -7.60
N ARG A 81 11.23 -15.72 -6.79
CA ARG A 81 12.38 -16.29 -6.06
C ARG A 81 11.94 -16.77 -4.68
N GLY A 82 11.38 -17.97 -4.65
CA GLY A 82 11.45 -18.78 -3.45
C GLY A 82 12.92 -19.01 -3.13
N ASP A 83 13.41 -18.30 -2.12
CA ASP A 83 14.55 -18.72 -1.29
C ASP A 83 14.64 -17.80 -0.08
N ILE A 84 13.72 -18.01 0.86
CA ILE A 84 13.94 -17.61 2.24
C ILE A 84 14.46 -18.88 2.95
N PHE A 85 15.76 -19.17 2.79
CA PHE A 85 16.58 -20.16 3.53
C PHE A 85 16.76 -21.62 3.07
N THR A 86 16.14 -22.14 2.02
CA THR A 86 16.43 -23.53 1.59
C THR A 86 16.29 -23.67 0.08
N GLY A 87 17.42 -23.85 -0.62
CA GLY A 87 17.55 -23.97 -2.08
C GLY A 87 16.85 -25.18 -2.70
N GLU A 88 15.54 -25.29 -2.50
CA GLU A 88 14.66 -26.22 -3.18
C GLU A 88 13.37 -25.49 -3.60
N VAL A 89 13.26 -25.29 -4.92
CA VAL A 89 12.09 -24.72 -5.57
C VAL A 89 10.96 -25.76 -5.54
N ARG A 90 10.09 -25.70 -4.53
CA ARG A 90 8.77 -26.34 -4.64
C ARG A 90 7.80 -25.35 -5.29
N ARG A 91 7.49 -25.59 -6.57
CA ARG A 91 6.36 -24.95 -7.24
C ARG A 91 5.07 -25.46 -6.60
N ALA A 92 4.53 -24.71 -5.65
CA ALA A 92 3.12 -24.83 -5.30
C ALA A 92 2.34 -24.16 -6.42
N GLU A 93 1.68 -24.94 -7.27
CA GLU A 93 0.74 -24.40 -8.25
C GLU A 93 -0.48 -23.87 -7.50
N LEU A 94 -0.58 -22.54 -7.42
CA LEU A 94 -1.78 -21.89 -6.91
C LEU A 94 -2.92 -22.06 -7.92
N PRO A 95 -4.19 -22.14 -7.47
CA PRO A 95 -5.33 -22.15 -8.37
C PRO A 95 -5.27 -20.91 -9.27
N ARG A 96 -5.21 -21.13 -10.58
CA ARG A 96 -5.33 -20.07 -11.60
C ARG A 96 -6.71 -19.41 -11.45
N GLY A 97 -6.74 -18.30 -10.72
CA GLY A 97 -7.91 -17.41 -10.64
C GLY A 97 -7.91 -16.41 -11.79
N GLU A 98 -9.05 -15.74 -11.98
CA GLU A 98 -9.45 -14.75 -12.99
C GLU A 98 -8.55 -13.48 -13.10
N TRP A 99 -7.31 -13.55 -12.64
CA TRP A 99 -6.29 -12.50 -12.74
C TRP A 99 -5.48 -12.59 -14.05
N GLU A 100 -5.75 -13.60 -14.88
CA GLU A 100 -5.14 -13.77 -16.21
C GLU A 100 -5.65 -12.76 -17.26
N HIS A 101 -6.70 -11.98 -16.98
CA HIS A 101 -7.23 -10.98 -17.93
C HIS A 101 -6.58 -9.59 -17.83
N GLN A 102 -5.45 -9.42 -17.13
CA GLN A 102 -4.67 -8.17 -17.19
C GLN A 102 -3.77 -8.08 -18.44
N GLU A 103 -4.27 -8.52 -19.60
CA GLU A 103 -3.55 -8.47 -20.87
C GLU A 103 -3.62 -7.11 -21.59
N GLU A 104 -4.30 -6.10 -21.02
CA GLU A 104 -4.13 -4.75 -21.53
C GLU A 104 -2.83 -4.17 -20.96
N LEU A 105 -1.75 -4.31 -21.74
CA LEU A 105 -0.45 -3.71 -21.45
C LEU A 105 -0.63 -2.21 -21.23
N VAL A 106 -0.57 -1.77 -19.97
CA VAL A 106 -0.60 -0.35 -19.64
C VAL A 106 0.60 0.32 -20.29
N THR A 107 0.34 1.18 -21.27
CA THR A 107 1.42 1.86 -21.99
C THR A 107 2.16 2.84 -21.07
N SER A 108 3.44 3.08 -21.35
CA SER A 108 4.23 4.11 -20.64
C SER A 108 3.57 5.49 -20.67
N SER A 109 2.88 5.83 -21.77
CA SER A 109 2.14 7.09 -21.90
C SER A 109 0.94 7.16 -20.96
N THR A 110 0.29 6.03 -20.67
CA THR A 110 -0.82 5.96 -19.72
C THR A 110 -0.31 6.19 -18.30
N ILE A 111 0.84 5.58 -17.96
CA ILE A 111 1.50 5.73 -16.65
C ILE A 111 1.94 7.18 -16.44
N GLU A 112 2.62 7.77 -17.42
CA GLU A 112 3.07 9.16 -17.38
C GLU A 112 1.88 10.13 -17.16
N LYS A 113 0.82 10.01 -17.97
CA LYS A 113 -0.40 10.82 -17.82
C LYS A 113 -1.07 10.63 -16.47
N ALA A 114 -1.16 9.40 -15.97
CA ALA A 114 -1.77 9.11 -14.67
C ALA A 114 -0.97 9.77 -13.53
N LEU A 115 0.35 9.66 -13.55
CA LEU A 115 1.23 10.29 -12.57
C LEU A 115 1.14 11.82 -12.65
N ARG A 116 1.16 12.38 -13.86
CA ARG A 116 1.04 13.82 -14.07
C ARG A 116 -0.30 14.36 -13.58
N ARG A 117 -1.39 13.63 -13.84
CA ARG A 117 -2.73 13.95 -13.30
C ARG A 117 -2.71 13.89 -11.77
N LEU A 118 -2.15 12.85 -11.17
CA LEU A 118 -2.09 12.74 -9.71
C LEU A 118 -1.25 13.86 -9.08
N MET A 119 -0.09 14.20 -9.65
CA MET A 119 0.86 15.11 -9.01
C MET A 119 0.57 16.58 -9.29
N ALA A 120 0.23 16.92 -10.53
CA ALA A 120 0.23 18.31 -11.02
C ALA A 120 -1.17 18.86 -11.38
N SER A 121 -2.24 18.08 -11.20
CA SER A 121 -3.60 18.56 -11.49
C SER A 121 -4.36 19.01 -10.25
N LYS A 122 -5.39 19.85 -10.46
CA LYS A 122 -6.37 20.21 -9.43
C LYS A 122 -7.03 18.98 -8.83
N GLU A 123 -7.40 18.01 -9.67
CA GLU A 123 -8.00 16.77 -9.22
C GLU A 123 -7.06 15.98 -8.29
N GLY A 124 -5.78 15.91 -8.64
CA GLY A 124 -4.76 15.29 -7.80
C GLY A 124 -4.64 15.95 -6.42
N ASN A 125 -4.70 17.28 -6.37
CA ASN A 125 -4.75 18.03 -5.10
C ASN A 125 -6.01 17.70 -4.30
N ASP A 126 -7.18 17.62 -4.95
CA ASP A 126 -8.44 17.30 -4.29
C ASP A 126 -8.45 15.85 -3.75
N ILE A 127 -7.82 14.91 -4.46
CA ILE A 127 -7.61 13.53 -3.99
C ILE A 127 -6.74 13.54 -2.72
N ARG A 128 -5.59 14.23 -2.73
CA ARG A 128 -4.71 14.30 -1.55
C ARG A 128 -5.40 14.94 -0.34
N LYS A 129 -6.16 16.03 -0.55
CA LYS A 129 -6.91 16.70 0.51
C LYS A 129 -7.91 15.76 1.18
N ARG A 130 -8.71 15.04 0.38
CA ARG A 130 -9.67 14.05 0.91
C ARG A 130 -8.98 12.92 1.68
N ALA A 131 -7.81 12.46 1.20
CA ALA A 131 -7.03 11.45 1.91
C ALA A 131 -6.55 11.93 3.29
N VAL A 132 -6.12 13.19 3.40
CA VAL A 132 -5.73 13.80 4.69
C VAL A 132 -6.93 13.89 5.64
N GLU A 133 -8.08 14.35 5.15
CA GLU A 133 -9.31 14.45 5.93
C GLU A 133 -9.78 13.09 6.45
N LEU A 134 -9.77 12.07 5.57
CA LEU A 134 -10.09 10.68 5.93
C LEU A 134 -9.10 10.13 6.97
N GLY A 135 -7.80 10.38 6.79
CA GLY A 135 -6.78 9.99 7.78
C GLY A 135 -7.06 10.61 9.15
N GLY A 136 -7.43 11.89 9.20
CA GLY A 136 -7.82 12.54 10.45
C GLY A 136 -9.08 11.93 11.09
N ALA A 137 -10.06 11.50 10.29
CA ALA A 137 -11.25 10.81 10.80
C ALA A 137 -10.92 9.43 11.37
N ILE A 138 -10.07 8.67 10.68
CA ILE A 138 -9.54 7.38 11.14
C ILE A 138 -8.81 7.54 12.48
N TRP A 139 -7.90 8.52 12.59
CA TRP A 139 -7.17 8.78 13.83
C TRP A 139 -8.11 9.06 15.00
N ARG A 140 -9.14 9.87 14.80
CA ARG A 140 -10.14 10.15 15.83
C ARG A 140 -10.97 8.93 16.22
N SER A 141 -11.22 7.98 15.31
CA SER A 141 -11.97 6.77 15.64
C SER A 141 -11.17 5.80 16.52
N MET A 142 -9.84 5.90 16.52
CA MET A 142 -8.92 5.07 17.29
C MET A 142 -8.38 5.73 18.57
N ASP A 143 -8.81 6.95 18.89
CA ASP A 143 -8.46 7.57 20.18
C ASP A 143 -9.07 6.76 21.36
N ASP A 144 -8.63 6.98 22.60
CA ASP A 144 -9.07 6.17 23.76
C ASP A 144 -10.61 6.17 23.95
N ARG A 145 -11.28 7.22 23.48
CA ARG A 145 -12.75 7.35 23.46
C ARG A 145 -13.36 7.30 22.06
N GLY A 146 -12.58 6.85 21.08
CA GLY A 146 -12.98 6.70 19.69
C GLY A 146 -13.89 5.49 19.49
N ALA A 147 -14.73 5.56 18.45
CA ALA A 147 -15.72 4.52 18.16
C ALA A 147 -15.07 3.13 17.95
N SER A 148 -13.92 3.05 17.29
CA SER A 148 -13.23 1.78 17.03
C SER A 148 -12.71 1.15 18.32
N CYS A 149 -12.16 1.94 19.24
CA CYS A 149 -11.66 1.47 20.54
C CYS A 149 -12.82 0.94 21.40
N MET A 150 -13.92 1.69 21.47
CA MET A 150 -15.11 1.26 22.22
C MET A 150 -15.72 -0.02 21.66
N GLU A 151 -15.77 -0.17 20.33
CA GLU A 151 -16.24 -1.39 19.69
C GLU A 151 -15.28 -2.57 19.91
N LEU A 152 -13.96 -2.32 19.99
CA LEU A 152 -12.97 -3.35 20.35
C LEU A 152 -13.14 -3.80 21.80
N ASP A 153 -13.31 -2.89 22.75
CA ASP A 153 -13.57 -3.22 24.16
C ASP A 153 -14.86 -4.05 24.32
N SER A 154 -15.92 -3.63 23.60
CA SER A 154 -17.18 -4.36 23.55
C SER A 154 -17.00 -5.77 23.00
N PHE A 155 -16.18 -5.92 21.96
CA PHE A 155 -15.88 -7.21 21.35
C PHE A 155 -15.08 -8.11 22.30
N ILE A 156 -14.02 -7.59 22.93
CA ILE A 156 -13.21 -8.32 23.92
C ILE A 156 -14.11 -8.81 25.07
N ALA A 157 -14.95 -7.93 25.63
CA ALA A 157 -15.88 -8.28 26.69
C ALA A 157 -16.94 -9.31 26.28
N HIS A 158 -17.21 -9.47 24.98
CA HIS A 158 -18.13 -10.48 24.46
C HIS A 158 -17.46 -11.85 24.33
N ILE A 159 -16.22 -11.90 23.84
CA ILE A 159 -15.49 -13.15 23.60
C ILE A 159 -14.78 -13.72 24.84
N SER A 160 -14.57 -12.89 25.87
CA SER A 160 -13.96 -13.31 27.14
C SER A 160 -14.96 -13.85 28.17
N ARG A 161 -16.22 -14.09 27.78
CA ARG A 161 -17.27 -14.67 28.63
C ARG A 161 -17.28 -16.19 28.59
#